data_AF-A0A821NC22-F1
#
_entry.id   AF-A0A821NC22-F1
#
_cell.length_a   1.000
_cell.length_b   1.000
_cell.length_c   1.000
_cell.angle_alpha   90.00
_cell.angle_beta   90.00
_cell.angle_gamma   90.00
#
_symmetry.space_group_name_H-M   'P 1'
#
loop_
_entity.id
_entity.type
_entity.pdbx_description
1 polymer ?
#
loop_
_entity_poly.entity_id
_entity_poly.type
_entity_poly.pdbx_seq_one_letter_code
_entity_poly.pdbx_strand_id
1 'polypeptide(L)'
;NRHMRRRITGLLIKEIWSNKLFDENRLEEKTNIKLTDYVFDYLTKRFNSKEIAIEICYNIKDACNRYQNRYEINLFWQILTGQIEENVYYYEMKEFARILQYLIKLCPHSSSQSLLSTIRWSDLVTALHELYPNWTNERISLLIIAAERDLKQSSKERNDLEFLLLFTEDDEGHIGEFLMTIRQQLKLDKIEYIEKIKDLLIGYP
;
A
#
# COMPACT_ATOMS: atom_id res chain seq x y z
N ASN A 1 5.73 13.88 27.08
CA ASN A 1 6.37 13.31 25.86
C ASN A 1 6.92 11.92 26.12
N ARG A 2 6.06 10.91 26.03
CA ARG A 2 6.48 9.52 25.93
C ARG A 2 6.98 9.28 24.50
N HIS A 3 8.23 8.85 24.32
CA HIS A 3 8.78 8.60 22.99
C HIS A 3 8.11 7.38 22.36
N MET A 4 7.28 7.61 21.34
CA MET A 4 6.62 6.53 20.60
C MET A 4 7.67 5.80 19.74
N ARG A 5 7.79 4.48 19.97
CA ARG A 5 8.67 3.59 19.20
C ARG A 5 8.10 3.40 17.78
N ARG A 6 9.00 3.17 16.81
CA ARG A 6 8.65 2.96 15.38
C ARG A 6 7.48 2.00 15.17
N ARG A 7 7.57 0.79 15.75
CA ARG A 7 6.52 -0.23 15.64
C ARG A 7 5.16 0.26 16.14
N ILE A 8 5.13 0.97 17.27
CA ILE A 8 3.89 1.51 17.85
C ILE A 8 3.31 2.59 16.93
N THR A 9 4.16 3.43 16.33
CA THR A 9 3.75 4.42 15.34
C THR A 9 3.12 3.78 14.10
N GLY A 10 3.76 2.75 13.53
CA GLY A 10 3.22 2.01 12.38
C GLY A 10 1.87 1.36 12.68
N LEU A 11 1.76 0.66 13.81
CA LEU A 11 0.50 0.03 14.22
C LEU A 11 -0.63 1.04 14.45
N LEU A 12 -0.32 2.19 15.07
CA LEU A 12 -1.32 3.25 15.28
C LEU A 12 -1.80 3.86 13.96
N ILE A 13 -0.88 4.12 13.02
CA ILE A 13 -1.22 4.65 11.69
C ILE A 13 -2.09 3.65 10.92
N LYS A 14 -1.74 2.36 10.94
CA LYS A 14 -2.54 1.30 10.33
C LYS A 14 -3.94 1.24 10.93
N GLU A 15 -4.03 1.34 12.25
CA GLU A 15 -5.30 1.32 12.95
C GLU A 15 -6.18 2.53 12.57
N ILE A 16 -5.61 3.72 12.51
CA ILE A 16 -6.30 4.94 12.04
C ILE A 16 -6.86 4.73 10.64
N TRP A 17 -6.03 4.25 9.69
CA TRP A 17 -6.47 3.99 8.32
C TRP A 17 -7.57 2.94 8.24
N SER A 18 -7.44 1.86 9.00
CA SER A 18 -8.41 0.77 9.01
C SER A 18 -9.77 1.24 9.54
N ASN A 19 -9.79 2.04 10.61
CA ASN A 19 -11.02 2.61 11.16
C ASN A 19 -11.62 3.64 10.21
N LYS A 20 -10.81 4.50 9.58
CA LYS A 20 -11.29 5.50 8.62
C LYS A 20 -11.97 4.84 7.44
N LEU A 21 -11.32 3.85 6.83
CA LEU A 21 -11.89 3.06 5.73
C LEU A 21 -13.18 2.35 6.15
N PHE A 22 -13.23 1.80 7.37
CA PHE A 22 -14.43 1.15 7.88
C PHE A 22 -15.59 2.13 8.06
N ASP A 23 -15.34 3.29 8.65
CA ASP A 23 -16.35 4.34 8.86
C ASP A 23 -16.87 4.89 7.52
N GLU A 24 -15.98 5.14 6.56
CA GLU A 24 -16.34 5.63 5.21
C GLU A 24 -17.17 4.63 4.41
N ASN A 25 -16.94 3.33 4.61
CA ASN A 25 -17.73 2.28 3.94
C ASN A 25 -19.11 2.07 4.59
N ARG A 26 -19.31 2.52 5.84
CA ARG A 26 -20.58 2.36 6.57
C ARG A 26 -21.55 3.51 6.37
N LEU A 27 -21.05 4.71 6.11
CA LEU A 27 -21.89 5.89 5.94
C LEU A 27 -22.44 5.90 4.50
N GLU A 28 -23.77 5.94 4.36
CA GLU A 28 -24.45 6.03 3.05
C GLU A 28 -24.06 7.31 2.28
N GLU A 29 -23.73 8.37 3.02
CA GLU A 29 -23.02 9.54 2.50
C GLU A 29 -21.52 9.40 2.80
N LYS A 30 -20.69 9.39 1.76
CA LYS A 30 -19.24 9.54 1.90
C LYS A 30 -18.95 10.89 2.55
N THR A 31 -18.90 10.92 3.88
CA THR A 31 -18.41 12.09 4.60
C THR A 31 -16.93 12.19 4.28
N ASN A 32 -16.57 13.13 3.40
CA ASN A 32 -15.19 13.40 3.02
C ASN A 32 -14.48 14.17 4.15
N ILE A 33 -14.43 13.56 5.34
CA ILE A 33 -13.73 14.10 6.50
C ILE A 33 -12.24 14.00 6.20
N LYS A 34 -11.53 15.13 6.24
CA LYS A 34 -10.08 15.14 6.03
C LYS A 34 -9.39 14.26 7.07
N LEU A 35 -8.29 13.61 6.69
CA LEU A 35 -7.49 12.80 7.62
C LEU A 35 -7.14 13.55 8.93
N THR A 36 -6.85 14.85 8.87
CA THR A 36 -6.56 15.68 10.07
C THR A 36 -7.66 15.67 11.09
N ASP A 37 -8.88 15.90 10.64
CA ASP A 37 -10.06 16.03 11.49
C ASP A 37 -10.45 14.64 12.00
N TYR A 38 -10.37 13.64 11.11
CA TYR A 38 -10.61 12.24 11.47
C TYR A 38 -9.67 11.75 12.58
N VAL A 39 -8.36 12.02 12.48
CA VAL A 39 -7.38 11.57 13.48
C VAL A 39 -7.69 12.13 14.86
N PHE A 40 -8.00 13.42 14.96
CA PHE A 40 -8.31 14.04 16.26
C PHE A 40 -9.59 13.47 16.86
N ASP A 41 -10.65 13.32 16.06
CA ASP A 41 -11.91 12.74 16.49
C ASP A 41 -11.77 11.27 16.91
N TYR A 42 -11.04 10.49 16.11
CA TYR A 42 -10.73 9.10 16.40
C TYR A 42 -9.98 8.95 17.73
N LEU A 43 -8.91 9.73 17.94
CA LEU A 43 -8.14 9.67 19.19
C LEU A 43 -8.97 10.10 20.40
N THR A 44 -9.78 11.15 20.25
CA THR A 44 -10.67 11.62 21.32
C THR A 44 -11.68 10.54 21.70
N LYS A 45 -12.30 9.87 20.72
CA LYS A 45 -13.23 8.76 20.96
C LYS A 45 -12.53 7.56 21.58
N ARG A 46 -11.35 7.19 21.07
CA ARG A 46 -10.59 6.02 21.53
C ARG A 46 -10.16 6.12 22.99
N PHE A 47 -9.67 7.30 23.41
CA PHE A 47 -9.15 7.50 24.76
C PHE A 47 -10.17 8.13 25.71
N ASN A 48 -11.35 8.49 25.22
CA ASN A 48 -12.40 9.19 25.97
C ASN A 48 -11.88 10.44 26.72
N SER A 49 -10.89 11.13 26.14
CA SER A 49 -10.27 12.35 26.68
C SER A 49 -9.62 13.15 25.55
N LYS A 50 -9.94 14.44 25.49
CA LYS A 50 -9.33 15.37 24.53
C LYS A 50 -7.88 15.68 24.90
N GLU A 51 -7.58 15.77 26.19
CA GLU A 51 -6.25 16.06 26.71
C GLU A 51 -5.25 14.96 26.33
N ILE A 52 -5.66 13.69 26.51
CA ILE A 52 -4.86 12.54 26.09
C ILE A 52 -4.72 12.53 24.57
N ALA A 53 -5.79 12.78 23.81
CA ALA A 53 -5.74 12.85 22.35
C ALA A 53 -4.72 13.90 21.86
N ILE A 54 -4.69 15.08 22.47
CA ILE A 54 -3.71 16.14 22.16
C ILE A 54 -2.28 15.66 22.45
N GLU A 55 -2.02 15.02 23.60
CA GLU A 55 -0.70 14.47 23.90
C GLU A 55 -0.26 13.43 22.86
N ILE A 56 -1.18 12.54 22.47
CA ILE A 56 -0.91 11.53 21.44
C ILE A 56 -0.65 12.18 20.08
N CYS A 57 -1.39 13.23 19.68
CA CYS A 57 -1.10 13.99 18.45
C CYS A 57 0.33 14.56 18.44
N TYR A 58 0.80 15.12 19.55
CA TYR A 58 2.18 15.59 19.66
C TYR A 58 3.19 14.43 19.54
N ASN A 59 2.90 13.28 20.16
CA ASN A 59 3.75 12.09 20.04
C ASN A 59 3.76 11.53 18.60
N ILE A 60 2.62 11.56 17.88
CA ILE A 60 2.52 11.17 16.46
C ILE A 60 3.37 12.11 15.61
N LYS A 61 3.24 13.43 15.79
CA LYS A 61 4.06 14.42 15.07
C LYS A 61 5.55 14.17 15.26
N ASP A 62 5.99 14.01 16.50
CA ASP A 62 7.39 13.72 16.84
C ASP A 62 7.87 12.40 16.20
N ALA A 63 7.06 11.34 16.29
CA ALA A 63 7.40 10.05 15.71
C ALA A 63 7.44 10.06 14.17
N CYS A 64 6.48 10.73 13.52
CA CYS A 64 6.45 10.88 12.07
C CYS A 64 7.70 11.59 11.57
N ASN A 65 8.16 12.63 12.27
CA ASN A 65 9.40 13.32 11.94
C ASN A 65 10.66 12.45 12.13
N ARG A 66 10.70 11.59 13.16
CA ARG A 66 11.83 10.67 13.37
C ARG A 66 11.89 9.54 12.35
N TYR A 67 10.74 9.03 11.91
CA TYR A 67 10.65 7.84 11.06
C TYR A 67 10.22 8.18 9.62
N GLN A 68 10.55 9.38 9.13
CA GLN A 68 10.26 9.81 7.75
C GLN A 68 10.90 8.90 6.68
N ASN A 69 11.91 8.11 7.04
CA ASN A 69 12.50 7.12 6.13
C ASN A 69 11.59 5.91 5.88
N ARG A 70 10.51 5.73 6.67
CA ARG A 70 9.52 4.70 6.45
C ARG A 70 8.39 5.22 5.59
N TYR A 71 8.09 4.51 4.51
CA TYR A 71 7.15 4.97 3.49
C TYR A 71 5.77 5.21 4.07
N GLU A 72 5.24 4.24 4.82
CA GLU A 72 3.87 4.25 5.37
C GLU A 72 3.69 5.42 6.35
N ILE A 73 4.70 5.64 7.21
CA ILE A 73 4.71 6.73 8.18
C ILE A 73 4.84 8.08 7.47
N ASN A 74 5.72 8.17 6.47
CA ASN A 74 5.95 9.39 5.73
C ASN A 74 4.71 9.78 4.89
N LEU A 75 4.13 8.83 4.14
CA LEU A 75 2.92 9.05 3.37
C LEU A 75 1.77 9.53 4.27
N PHE A 76 1.55 8.86 5.40
CA PHE A 76 0.57 9.29 6.39
C PHE A 76 0.83 10.73 6.85
N TRP A 77 2.07 11.07 7.19
CA TRP A 77 2.42 12.42 7.64
C TRP A 77 2.23 13.49 6.55
N GLN A 78 2.59 13.19 5.30
CA GLN A 78 2.39 14.11 4.17
C GLN A 78 0.89 14.34 3.90
N ILE A 79 0.06 13.30 4.01
CA ILE A 79 -1.40 13.45 3.89
C ILE A 79 -1.96 14.24 5.06
N LEU A 80 -1.55 13.90 6.29
CA LEU A 80 -2.00 14.57 7.51
C LEU A 80 -1.62 16.06 7.52
N THR A 81 -0.52 16.45 6.89
CA THR A 81 -0.10 17.87 6.80
C THR A 81 -0.61 18.56 5.54
N GLY A 82 -1.37 17.87 4.69
CA GLY A 82 -1.91 18.42 3.44
C GLY A 82 -0.87 18.62 2.34
N GLN A 83 0.32 18.02 2.46
CA GLN A 83 1.36 18.03 1.43
C GLN A 83 1.03 17.08 0.26
N ILE A 84 0.35 15.97 0.57
CA ILE A 84 -0.13 15.00 -0.41
C ILE A 84 -1.64 14.84 -0.23
N GLU A 85 -2.36 14.65 -1.33
CA GLU A 85 -3.79 14.30 -1.27
C GLU A 85 -4.01 12.87 -0.76
N GLU A 86 -5.03 12.71 0.06
CA GLU A 86 -5.44 11.42 0.62
C GLU A 86 -5.75 10.36 -0.45
N ASN A 87 -6.21 10.79 -1.63
CA ASN A 87 -6.42 9.93 -2.80
C ASN A 87 -5.19 9.11 -3.21
N VAL A 88 -3.98 9.55 -2.89
CA VAL A 88 -2.77 8.79 -3.15
C VAL A 88 -2.77 7.46 -2.38
N TYR A 89 -3.15 7.49 -1.10
CA TYR A 89 -3.27 6.28 -0.28
C TYR A 89 -4.36 5.34 -0.83
N TYR A 90 -5.55 5.87 -1.11
CA TYR A 90 -6.65 5.07 -1.66
C TYR A 90 -6.31 4.46 -3.02
N TYR A 91 -5.61 5.20 -3.88
CA TYR A 91 -5.15 4.69 -5.16
C TYR A 91 -4.20 3.50 -4.98
N GLU A 92 -3.23 3.58 -4.07
CA GLU A 92 -2.32 2.46 -3.80
C GLU A 92 -3.05 1.22 -3.29
N MET A 93 -3.95 1.39 -2.32
CA MET A 93 -4.73 0.27 -1.77
C MET A 93 -5.61 -0.38 -2.85
N LYS A 94 -6.19 0.44 -3.73
CA LYS A 94 -6.99 -0.05 -4.86
C LYS A 94 -6.12 -0.82 -5.86
N GLU A 95 -4.92 -0.36 -6.16
CA GLU A 95 -4.00 -1.07 -7.06
C GLU A 95 -3.57 -2.42 -6.47
N PHE A 96 -3.21 -2.48 -5.18
CA PHE A 96 -2.90 -3.75 -4.53
C PHE A 96 -4.10 -4.70 -4.53
N ALA A 97 -5.29 -4.21 -4.20
CA ALA A 97 -6.52 -5.01 -4.25
C ALA A 97 -6.82 -5.51 -5.68
N ARG A 98 -6.58 -4.70 -6.71
CA ARG A 98 -6.77 -5.07 -8.12
C ARG A 98 -5.87 -6.23 -8.52
N ILE A 99 -4.58 -6.18 -8.17
CA ILE A 99 -3.63 -7.25 -8.45
C ILE A 99 -4.05 -8.52 -7.71
N LEU A 100 -4.33 -8.40 -6.40
CA LEU A 100 -4.75 -9.53 -5.58
C LEU A 100 -6.00 -10.23 -6.14
N GLN A 101 -7.03 -9.45 -6.50
CA GLN A 101 -8.25 -9.98 -7.11
C GLN A 101 -7.99 -10.65 -8.45
N TYR A 102 -7.04 -10.15 -9.24
CA TYR A 102 -6.65 -10.77 -10.50
C TYR A 102 -6.02 -12.15 -10.25
N LEU A 103 -5.08 -12.24 -9.32
CA LEU A 103 -4.41 -13.50 -8.98
C LEU A 103 -5.39 -14.52 -8.38
N ILE A 104 -6.35 -14.08 -7.56
CA ILE A 104 -7.43 -14.93 -7.05
C ILE A 104 -8.25 -15.54 -8.20
N LYS A 105 -8.54 -14.77 -9.26
CA LYS A 105 -9.29 -15.28 -10.43
C LYS A 105 -8.51 -16.29 -11.26
N LEU A 106 -7.18 -16.18 -11.28
CA LEU A 106 -6.31 -17.13 -11.97
C LEU A 106 -6.11 -18.44 -11.19
N CYS A 107 -6.35 -18.43 -9.88
CA CYS A 107 -6.24 -19.61 -9.05
C CYS A 107 -7.27 -20.68 -9.49
N PRO A 108 -6.84 -21.89 -9.90
CA PRO A 108 -7.77 -22.95 -10.26
C PRO A 108 -8.64 -23.33 -9.06
N HIS A 109 -9.96 -23.44 -9.24
CA HIS A 109 -10.84 -24.06 -8.25
C HIS A 109 -10.63 -25.58 -8.24
N SER A 110 -9.54 -26.06 -7.62
CA SER A 110 -9.16 -27.47 -7.61
C SER A 110 -9.31 -28.10 -6.22
N SER A 111 -10.47 -28.73 -6.03
CA SER A 111 -10.79 -29.82 -5.09
C SER A 111 -10.09 -29.84 -3.71
N SER A 112 -10.88 -29.50 -2.68
CA SER A 112 -10.86 -29.96 -1.26
C SER A 112 -9.57 -30.03 -0.43
N GLN A 113 -8.37 -29.92 -0.98
CA GLN A 113 -7.10 -30.01 -0.23
C GLN A 113 -5.98 -29.09 -0.74
N SER A 114 -6.13 -28.40 -1.87
CA SER A 114 -5.20 -27.34 -2.27
C SER A 114 -5.57 -26.04 -1.56
N LEU A 115 -4.62 -25.44 -0.84
CA LEU A 115 -4.76 -24.08 -0.31
C LEU A 115 -5.20 -23.15 -1.46
N LEU A 116 -6.25 -22.35 -1.23
CA LEU A 116 -6.90 -21.44 -2.21
C LEU A 116 -6.00 -20.25 -2.61
N SER A 117 -4.70 -20.44 -2.67
CA SER A 117 -3.69 -19.38 -2.68
C SER A 117 -2.44 -19.70 -3.51
N THR A 118 -2.45 -20.75 -4.32
CA THR A 118 -1.28 -21.16 -5.12
C THR A 118 -1.51 -20.94 -6.62
N ILE A 119 -0.52 -20.35 -7.28
CA ILE A 119 -0.45 -20.18 -8.74
C ILE A 119 0.95 -20.54 -9.24
N ARG A 120 1.16 -20.70 -10.55
CA ARG A 120 2.50 -20.87 -11.09
C ARG A 120 3.20 -19.53 -11.28
N TRP A 121 4.53 -19.52 -11.29
CA TRP A 121 5.31 -18.32 -11.64
C TRP A 121 4.96 -17.77 -13.03
N SER A 122 4.71 -18.66 -13.99
CA SER A 122 4.24 -18.27 -15.33
C SER A 122 2.93 -17.50 -15.30
N ASP A 123 2.03 -17.86 -14.37
CA ASP A 123 0.72 -17.23 -14.24
C ASP A 123 0.87 -15.84 -13.62
N LEU A 124 1.79 -15.66 -12.66
CA LEU A 124 2.14 -14.35 -12.11
C LEU A 124 2.74 -13.43 -13.18
N VAL A 125 3.68 -13.94 -13.99
CA VAL A 125 4.27 -13.17 -15.11
C VAL A 125 3.20 -12.74 -16.10
N THR A 126 2.33 -13.67 -16.49
CA THR A 126 1.21 -13.41 -17.42
C THR A 126 0.27 -12.35 -16.85
N ALA A 127 -0.13 -12.50 -15.58
CA ALA A 127 -0.99 -11.55 -14.88
C ALA A 127 -0.40 -10.14 -14.86
N LEU A 128 0.90 -10.00 -14.59
CA LEU A 128 1.56 -8.70 -14.57
C LEU A 128 1.62 -8.05 -15.95
N HIS A 129 1.85 -8.82 -17.02
CA HIS A 129 1.77 -8.31 -18.39
C HIS A 129 0.36 -7.89 -18.79
N GLU A 130 -0.66 -8.63 -18.36
CA GLU A 130 -2.07 -8.29 -18.64
C GLU A 130 -2.52 -7.04 -17.86
N LEU A 131 -2.11 -6.92 -16.59
CA LEU A 131 -2.42 -5.77 -15.75
C LEU A 131 -1.63 -4.51 -16.14
N TYR A 132 -0.43 -4.68 -16.69
CA TYR A 132 0.48 -3.60 -17.06
C TYR A 132 1.07 -3.82 -18.47
N PRO A 133 0.26 -3.68 -19.55
CA PRO A 133 0.70 -3.98 -20.91
C PRO A 133 1.88 -3.13 -21.42
N ASN A 134 2.06 -1.94 -20.83
CA ASN A 134 3.13 -1.01 -21.21
C ASN A 134 4.44 -1.26 -20.45
N TRP A 135 4.49 -2.19 -19.49
CA TRP A 135 5.70 -2.48 -18.74
C TRP A 135 6.61 -3.42 -19.54
N THR A 136 7.90 -3.07 -19.57
CA THR A 136 8.91 -3.88 -20.24
C THR A 136 9.19 -5.17 -19.47
N ASN A 137 9.77 -6.15 -20.15
CA ASN A 137 10.16 -7.42 -19.53
C ASN A 137 11.13 -7.22 -18.37
N GLU A 138 11.98 -6.19 -18.41
CA GLU A 138 12.90 -5.84 -17.32
C GLU A 138 12.13 -5.38 -16.08
N ARG A 139 11.10 -4.54 -16.23
CA ARG A 139 10.25 -4.10 -15.11
C ARG A 139 9.50 -5.27 -14.48
N ILE A 140 8.97 -6.16 -15.32
CA ILE A 140 8.29 -7.37 -14.86
C ILE A 140 9.28 -8.31 -14.15
N SER A 141 10.50 -8.46 -14.67
CA SER A 141 11.55 -9.28 -14.05
C SER A 141 11.94 -8.77 -12.66
N LEU A 142 11.98 -7.44 -12.45
CA LEU A 142 12.22 -6.86 -11.12
C LEU A 142 11.14 -7.27 -10.11
N LEU A 143 9.87 -7.34 -10.55
CA LEU A 143 8.76 -7.80 -9.70
C LEU A 143 8.88 -9.28 -9.36
N ILE A 144 9.29 -10.11 -10.32
CA ILE A 144 9.53 -11.54 -10.06
C ILE A 144 10.66 -11.72 -9.05
N ILE A 145 11.79 -11.00 -9.21
CA ILE A 145 12.90 -11.04 -8.24
C ILE A 145 12.45 -10.59 -6.84
N ALA A 146 11.62 -9.55 -6.77
CA ALA A 146 11.08 -9.08 -5.50
C ALA A 146 10.15 -10.12 -4.84
N ALA A 147 9.29 -10.78 -5.63
CA ALA A 147 8.43 -11.86 -5.16
C ALA A 147 9.23 -13.09 -4.69
N GLU A 148 10.31 -13.45 -5.38
CA GLU A 148 11.22 -14.54 -4.96
C GLU A 148 11.85 -14.25 -3.59
N ARG A 149 12.23 -12.99 -3.33
CA ARG A 149 12.79 -12.57 -2.04
C ARG A 149 11.77 -12.60 -0.92
N ASP A 150 10.58 -12.08 -1.17
CA ASP A 150 9.49 -12.07 -0.18
C ASP A 150 9.10 -13.50 0.23
N LEU A 151 9.00 -14.40 -0.74
CA LEU A 151 8.65 -15.81 -0.50
C LEU A 151 9.84 -16.67 -0.05
N LYS A 152 11.07 -16.13 -0.10
CA LYS A 152 12.32 -16.89 0.08
C LYS A 152 12.34 -18.16 -0.77
N GLN A 153 11.84 -18.05 -2.00
CA GLN A 153 11.63 -19.15 -2.92
C GLN A 153 12.09 -18.73 -4.32
N SER A 154 12.89 -19.57 -4.97
CA SER A 154 13.32 -19.37 -6.35
C SER A 154 12.31 -19.96 -7.34
N SER A 155 12.00 -19.21 -8.41
CA SER A 155 11.18 -19.67 -9.53
C SER A 155 11.79 -20.86 -10.27
N LYS A 156 13.11 -21.07 -10.14
CA LYS A 156 13.84 -22.20 -10.74
C LYS A 156 13.72 -23.49 -9.92
N GLU A 157 13.46 -23.37 -8.62
CA GLU A 157 13.44 -24.51 -7.69
C GLU A 157 12.04 -25.08 -7.49
N ARG A 158 11.03 -24.19 -7.43
CA ARG A 158 9.63 -24.58 -7.25
C ARG A 158 8.75 -23.72 -8.15
N ASN A 159 7.96 -24.38 -8.99
CA ASN A 159 7.13 -23.73 -10.01
C ASN A 159 5.87 -23.06 -9.46
N ASP A 160 5.40 -23.47 -8.28
CA ASP A 160 4.19 -22.94 -7.66
C ASP A 160 4.53 -21.99 -6.51
N LEU A 161 3.76 -20.92 -6.35
CA LEU A 161 3.97 -19.89 -5.34
C LEU A 161 2.68 -19.56 -4.57
N GLU A 162 2.80 -19.29 -3.28
CA GLU A 162 1.69 -18.88 -2.40
C GLU A 162 1.50 -17.36 -2.47
N PHE A 163 0.74 -16.89 -3.46
CA PHE A 163 0.70 -15.47 -3.81
C PHE A 163 0.09 -14.58 -2.71
N LEU A 164 -0.74 -15.12 -1.82
CA LEU A 164 -1.30 -14.35 -0.69
C LEU A 164 -0.21 -13.81 0.24
N LEU A 165 0.91 -14.53 0.38
CA LEU A 165 2.04 -14.10 1.21
C LEU A 165 2.74 -12.84 0.66
N LEU A 166 2.61 -12.55 -0.63
CA LEU A 166 3.12 -11.30 -1.22
C LEU A 166 2.33 -10.07 -0.77
N PHE A 167 1.15 -10.25 -0.18
CA PHE A 167 0.26 -9.19 0.28
C PHE A 167 0.17 -9.09 1.80
N THR A 168 0.97 -9.87 2.53
CA THR A 168 1.05 -9.76 3.99
C THR A 168 2.02 -8.66 4.41
N GLU A 169 1.73 -8.05 5.55
CA GLU A 169 2.64 -7.12 6.20
C GLU A 169 3.47 -7.85 7.26
N ASP A 170 4.67 -7.34 7.54
CA ASP A 170 5.47 -7.77 8.68
C ASP A 170 4.87 -7.29 10.03
N ASP A 171 5.48 -7.70 11.13
CA ASP A 171 5.02 -7.34 12.47
C ASP A 171 5.06 -5.83 12.78
N GLU A 172 5.73 -5.05 11.94
CA GLU A 172 5.82 -3.60 12.02
C GLU A 172 4.85 -2.88 11.05
N GLY A 173 4.10 -3.63 10.24
CA GLY A 173 3.14 -3.12 9.26
C GLY A 173 3.75 -2.78 7.90
N HIS A 174 4.98 -3.24 7.60
CA HIS A 174 5.60 -3.02 6.30
C HIS A 174 5.18 -4.07 5.30
N ILE A 175 4.90 -3.64 4.08
CA ILE A 175 4.68 -4.53 2.95
C ILE A 175 6.00 -5.09 2.41
N GLY A 176 5.94 -6.25 1.77
CA GLY A 176 7.09 -6.89 1.11
C GLY A 176 7.68 -6.12 -0.07
N GLU A 177 8.87 -6.54 -0.52
CA GLU A 177 9.59 -5.95 -1.65
C GLU A 177 8.76 -5.96 -2.94
N PHE A 178 7.89 -6.95 -3.13
CA PHE A 178 7.02 -7.06 -4.29
C PHE A 178 6.09 -5.85 -4.41
N LEU A 179 5.31 -5.55 -3.37
CA LEU A 179 4.38 -4.42 -3.37
C LEU A 179 5.12 -3.07 -3.36
N MET A 180 6.29 -2.99 -2.71
CA MET A 180 7.16 -1.81 -2.80
C MET A 180 7.62 -1.56 -4.25
N THR A 181 7.98 -2.62 -4.97
CA THR A 181 8.42 -2.53 -6.37
C THR A 181 7.26 -2.10 -7.27
N ILE A 182 6.05 -2.65 -7.09
CA ILE A 182 4.84 -2.20 -7.82
C ILE A 182 4.64 -0.70 -7.63
N ARG A 183 4.68 -0.23 -6.38
CA ARG A 183 4.53 1.18 -6.04
C ARG A 183 5.57 2.06 -6.75
N GLN A 184 6.83 1.62 -6.78
CA GLN A 184 7.90 2.34 -7.47
C GLN A 184 7.66 2.40 -8.99
N GLN A 185 7.26 1.29 -9.61
CA GLN A 185 6.94 1.26 -11.05
C GLN A 185 5.74 2.16 -11.39
N LEU A 186 4.67 2.13 -10.60
CA LEU A 186 3.52 3.04 -10.76
C LEU A 186 3.90 4.51 -10.63
N LYS A 187 4.86 4.84 -9.76
CA LYS A 187 5.39 6.21 -9.64
C LYS A 187 6.16 6.63 -10.89
N LEU A 188 6.99 5.73 -11.44
CA LEU A 188 7.71 5.98 -12.69
C LEU A 188 6.74 6.20 -13.86
N ASP A 189 5.70 5.37 -13.98
CA ASP A 189 4.66 5.55 -15.01
C ASP A 189 4.00 6.92 -14.93
N LYS A 190 3.67 7.39 -13.72
CA LYS A 190 3.08 8.72 -13.53
C LYS A 190 4.02 9.82 -14.00
N ILE A 191 5.33 9.71 -13.70
CA ILE A 191 6.33 10.70 -14.12
C ILE A 191 6.47 10.68 -15.65
N GLU A 192 6.65 9.51 -16.25
CA GLU A 192 6.79 9.35 -17.70
C GLU A 192 5.55 9.85 -18.45
N TYR A 193 4.36 9.62 -17.89
CA TYR A 193 3.11 10.13 -18.45
C TYR A 193 3.03 11.67 -18.39
N ILE A 194 3.42 12.27 -17.26
CA ILE A 194 3.48 13.73 -17.11
C ILE A 194 4.48 14.34 -18.09
N GLU A 195 5.66 13.73 -18.25
CA GLU A 195 6.68 14.16 -19.20
C GLU A 195 6.16 14.10 -20.63
N LYS A 196 5.53 12.98 -21.03
CA LYS A 196 4.88 12.86 -22.35
C LYS A 196 3.82 13.94 -22.58
N ILE A 197 3.00 14.25 -21.58
CA ILE A 197 2.01 15.34 -21.69
C ILE A 197 2.71 16.69 -21.88
N LYS A 198 3.75 16.98 -21.10
CA LYS A 198 4.50 18.24 -21.21
C LYS A 198 5.10 18.39 -22.60
N ASP A 199 5.72 17.34 -23.14
CA ASP A 199 6.29 17.35 -24.47
C ASP A 199 5.22 17.59 -25.55
N LEU A 200 4.05 16.97 -25.41
CA LEU A 200 2.91 17.20 -26.30
C LEU A 200 2.39 18.64 -26.21
N LEU A 201 2.33 19.23 -25.01
CA LEU A 201 1.85 20.60 -24.81
C LEU A 201 2.86 21.67 -25.26
N ILE A 202 4.15 21.41 -25.12
CA ILE A 202 5.24 22.32 -25.53
C ILE A 202 5.54 22.16 -27.04
N GLY A 203 5.28 20.98 -27.61
CA GLY A 203 5.47 20.67 -29.03
C GLY A 203 4.35 21.13 -29.97
N TYR A 204 3.35 21.89 -29.49
CA TYR A 204 2.37 22.55 -30.35
C TYR A 204 2.93 23.94 -30.79
N PRO A 205 3.12 24.18 -32.10
CA PRO A 205 3.49 25.50 -32.61
C PRO A 205 2.39 26.55 -32.38
#